data_AF-A0A7S0RV94-F1
#
_entry.id   AF-A0A7S0RV94-F1
#
_cell.length_a   1.000
_cell.length_b   1.000
_cell.length_c   1.000
_cell.angle_alpha   90.00
_cell.angle_beta   90.00
_cell.angle_gamma   90.00
#
_symmetry.space_group_name_H-M   'P 1'
#
loop_
_entity.id
_entity.type
_entity.pdbx_description
1 polymer ?
#
loop_
_entity_poly.entity_id
_entity_poly.type
_entity_poly.pdbx_seq_one_letter_code
_entity_poly.pdbx_strand_id
1 'polypeptide(L)'
;VVGGLRPVLRREHLYTAVSLLGANVMPHSFYLHSALVSGQAKAAGAQGGGPTNHVLVSRLCFLNFCDIAAALAVALVVNVSVLLVSAATFHKQGITVETLQDAHDVMERTLSSGVAPRAFGMALLCAGQLSTFTGTISGQVVLQGFLNVHISTWARRLVTRTAAIVPAAVLQYLWGDKATYKFLLIAQVALALQLPVTL
;
A
#
# COMPACT_ATOMS: atom_id res chain seq x y z
N VAL A 1 -17.28 19.61 -9.24
CA VAL A 1 -16.01 18.88 -9.47
C VAL A 1 -14.79 19.81 -9.35
N VAL A 2 -14.74 20.94 -10.06
CA VAL A 2 -13.59 21.90 -10.00
C VAL A 2 -13.34 22.49 -8.60
N GLY A 3 -14.37 22.66 -7.77
CA GLY A 3 -14.22 23.13 -6.38
C GLY A 3 -13.50 22.16 -5.44
N GLY A 4 -13.41 20.86 -5.77
CA GLY A 4 -12.71 19.84 -4.96
C GLY A 4 -11.20 19.79 -5.19
N LEU A 5 -10.69 20.46 -6.23
CA LEU A 5 -9.26 20.56 -6.53
C LEU A 5 -8.54 21.68 -5.76
N ARG A 6 -9.29 22.54 -5.05
CA ARG A 6 -8.68 23.54 -4.17
C ARG A 6 -8.34 22.87 -2.82
N PRO A 7 -7.06 22.74 -2.45
CA PRO A 7 -6.70 22.14 -1.18
C PRO A 7 -7.13 23.06 -0.04
N VAL A 8 -8.09 22.61 0.78
CA VAL A 8 -8.49 23.28 2.01
C VAL A 8 -8.15 22.35 3.17
N LEU A 9 -6.99 22.58 3.81
CA LEU A 9 -6.60 21.81 5.00
C LEU A 9 -7.27 22.40 6.24
N ARG A 10 -8.38 21.80 6.67
CA ARG A 10 -8.91 21.96 8.03
C ARG A 10 -8.26 20.93 8.95
N ARG A 11 -7.96 21.33 10.20
CA ARG A 11 -7.33 20.45 11.22
C ARG A 11 -8.08 19.12 11.42
N GLU A 12 -9.40 19.15 11.25
CA GLU A 12 -10.29 17.97 11.37
C GLU A 12 -10.02 16.89 10.31
N HIS A 13 -9.55 17.26 9.11
CA HIS A 13 -9.29 16.32 8.01
C HIS A 13 -7.80 15.98 7.85
N LEU A 14 -6.93 16.61 8.63
CA LEU A 14 -5.48 16.44 8.51
C LEU A 14 -5.04 15.01 8.85
N TYR A 15 -5.68 14.39 9.85
CA TYR A 15 -5.43 12.98 10.20
C TYR A 15 -5.76 12.03 9.04
N THR A 16 -6.92 12.20 8.41
CA THR A 16 -7.33 11.39 7.25
C THR A 16 -6.45 11.64 6.04
N ALA A 17 -6.03 12.90 5.80
CA ALA A 17 -5.14 13.23 4.70
C ALA A 17 -3.74 12.59 4.89
N VAL A 18 -3.19 12.64 6.09
CA VAL A 18 -1.89 12.01 6.42
C VAL A 18 -1.98 10.48 6.36
N SER A 19 -3.06 9.88 6.86
CA SER A 19 -3.25 8.43 6.74
C SER A 19 -3.40 8.00 5.29
N LEU A 20 -4.08 8.79 4.44
CA LEU A 20 -4.20 8.52 3.01
C LEU A 20 -2.86 8.66 2.28
N LEU A 21 -2.00 9.59 2.73
CA LEU A 21 -0.64 9.73 2.20
C LEU A 21 0.22 8.51 2.55
N GLY A 22 0.22 8.09 3.82
CA GLY A 22 0.96 6.90 4.27
C GLY A 22 0.43 5.58 3.69
N ALA A 23 -0.87 5.51 3.38
CA ALA A 23 -1.46 4.36 2.69
C ALA A 23 -0.99 4.23 1.24
N ASN A 24 -0.75 5.36 0.56
CA ASN A 24 -0.33 5.39 -0.84
C ASN A 24 1.18 5.28 -1.02
N VAL A 25 1.95 5.90 -0.12
CA VAL A 25 3.40 5.92 -0.20
C VAL A 25 3.96 4.96 0.84
N MET A 26 4.31 3.77 0.38
CA MET A 26 4.82 2.69 1.21
C MET A 26 6.36 2.66 1.21
N PRO A 27 7.04 2.94 2.33
CA PRO A 27 8.51 3.00 2.39
C PRO A 27 9.20 1.71 1.92
N HIS A 28 8.62 0.57 2.30
CA HIS A 28 9.14 -0.75 1.95
C HIS A 28 9.14 -1.01 0.43
N SER A 29 8.24 -0.37 -0.33
CA SER A 29 8.22 -0.48 -1.79
C SER A 29 9.42 0.21 -2.43
N PHE A 30 9.91 1.32 -1.88
CA PHE A 30 11.12 1.99 -2.37
C PHE A 30 12.37 1.12 -2.18
N TYR A 31 12.54 0.50 -1.01
CA TYR A 31 13.68 -0.39 -0.75
C TYR A 31 13.67 -1.60 -1.68
N LEU A 32 12.51 -2.25 -1.84
CA LEU A 32 12.36 -3.39 -2.74
C LEU A 32 12.71 -3.01 -4.18
N HIS A 33 12.12 -1.93 -4.66
CA HIS A 33 12.29 -1.50 -6.04
C HIS A 33 13.73 -1.07 -6.32
N SER A 34 14.36 -0.34 -5.40
CA SER A 34 15.79 0.03 -5.48
C SER A 34 16.70 -1.22 -5.55
N ALA A 35 16.43 -2.26 -4.75
CA ALA A 35 17.20 -3.50 -4.79
C ALA A 35 17.00 -4.28 -6.10
N LEU A 36 15.79 -4.30 -6.66
CA LEU A 36 15.52 -4.96 -7.94
C LEU A 36 16.24 -4.25 -9.09
N VAL A 37 16.18 -2.93 -9.16
CA VAL A 37 16.82 -2.13 -10.21
C VAL A 37 18.34 -2.22 -10.12
N SER A 38 18.89 -2.11 -8.91
CA SER A 38 20.34 -2.27 -8.71
C SER A 38 20.82 -3.70 -9.01
N GLY A 39 20.00 -4.72 -8.72
CA GLY A 39 20.24 -6.10 -9.13
C GLY A 39 20.25 -6.29 -10.64
N GLN A 40 19.27 -5.72 -11.35
CA GLN A 40 19.19 -5.75 -12.82
C GLN A 40 20.37 -5.02 -13.47
N ALA A 41 20.74 -3.84 -12.96
CA ALA A 41 21.89 -3.09 -13.46
C ALA A 41 23.21 -3.87 -13.30
N LYS A 42 23.40 -4.54 -12.14
CA LYS A 42 24.56 -5.41 -11.89
C LYS A 42 24.57 -6.63 -12.82
N ALA A 43 23.42 -7.28 -13.02
CA ALA A 43 23.30 -8.43 -13.92
C ALA A 43 23.57 -8.06 -15.38
N ALA A 44 23.09 -6.90 -15.84
CA ALA A 44 23.35 -6.37 -17.18
C ALA A 44 24.83 -6.03 -17.39
N GLY A 45 25.50 -5.49 -16.36
CA GLY A 45 26.95 -5.24 -16.39
C GLY A 45 27.80 -6.52 -16.36
N ALA A 46 27.32 -7.60 -15.75
CA ALA A 46 28.03 -8.88 -15.68
C ALA A 46 27.96 -9.70 -16.99
N GLN A 47 26.90 -9.55 -17.78
CA GLN A 47 26.75 -10.27 -19.06
C GLN A 47 27.41 -9.56 -20.25
N GLY A 48 27.60 -8.24 -20.19
CA GLY A 48 28.34 -7.48 -21.20
C GLY A 48 29.75 -7.18 -20.72
N GLY A 49 30.73 -8.01 -21.06
CA GLY A 49 32.16 -7.87 -20.67
C GLY A 49 32.90 -6.67 -21.26
N GLY A 50 32.34 -5.47 -21.17
CA GLY A 50 32.95 -4.20 -21.59
C GLY A 50 32.72 -3.10 -20.54
N PRO A 51 33.49 -1.99 -20.60
CA PRO A 51 33.39 -0.91 -19.63
C PRO A 51 31.96 -0.43 -19.52
N THR A 52 31.49 -0.29 -18.28
CA THR A 52 30.15 0.13 -17.86
C THR A 52 29.58 1.17 -18.81
N ASN A 53 28.78 0.74 -19.79
CA ASN A 53 28.20 1.66 -20.75
C ASN A 53 27.16 2.48 -19.98
N HIS A 54 27.55 3.66 -19.51
CA HIS A 54 26.69 4.61 -18.79
C HIS A 54 25.38 4.86 -19.56
N VAL A 55 25.41 4.76 -20.89
CA VAL A 55 24.24 4.86 -21.78
C VAL A 55 23.23 3.72 -21.57
N LEU A 56 23.68 2.48 -21.35
CA LEU A 56 22.81 1.32 -21.09
C LEU A 56 22.13 1.46 -19.73
N VAL A 57 22.89 1.79 -18.69
CA VAL A 57 22.35 1.99 -17.33
C VAL A 57 21.34 3.14 -17.29
N SER A 58 21.62 4.25 -17.97
CA SER A 58 20.68 5.38 -18.08
C SER A 58 19.39 5.00 -18.81
N ARG A 59 19.45 4.18 -19.86
CA ARG A 59 18.24 3.69 -20.54
C ARG A 59 17.40 2.75 -19.68
N LEU A 60 18.04 1.84 -18.92
CA LEU A 60 17.34 0.98 -17.97
C LEU A 60 16.66 1.81 -16.88
N CYS A 61 17.35 2.82 -16.34
CA CYS A 61 16.79 3.73 -15.35
C CYS A 61 15.57 4.49 -15.88
N PHE A 62 15.65 5.03 -17.11
CA PHE A 62 14.53 5.74 -17.73
C PHE A 62 13.32 4.83 -18.00
N LEU A 63 13.55 3.62 -18.52
CA LEU A 63 12.47 2.65 -18.76
C LEU A 63 11.76 2.28 -17.45
N ASN A 64 12.56 2.03 -16.42
CA ASN A 64 12.05 1.70 -15.10
C ASN A 64 11.32 2.89 -14.43
N PHE A 65 11.79 4.12 -14.62
CA PHE A 65 11.06 5.31 -14.20
C PHE A 65 9.69 5.42 -14.89
N CYS A 66 9.63 5.16 -16.21
CA CYS A 66 8.37 5.12 -16.95
C CYS A 66 7.44 4.02 -16.46
N ASP A 67 7.96 2.84 -16.10
CA ASP A 67 7.18 1.74 -15.54
C ASP A 67 6.56 2.11 -14.18
N ILE A 68 7.36 2.68 -13.27
CA ILE A 68 6.87 3.19 -11.97
C ILE A 68 5.82 4.29 -12.18
N ALA A 69 6.08 5.23 -13.09
CA ALA A 69 5.16 6.33 -13.36
C ALA A 69 3.82 5.81 -13.91
N ALA A 70 3.85 4.83 -14.81
CA ALA A 70 2.66 4.18 -15.32
C ALA A 70 1.91 3.41 -14.22
N ALA A 71 2.61 2.65 -13.39
CA ALA A 71 2.02 1.92 -12.26
C ALA A 71 1.36 2.87 -11.24
N LEU A 72 2.02 3.98 -10.88
CA LEU A 72 1.48 5.01 -10.00
C LEU A 72 0.28 5.72 -10.62
N ALA A 73 0.28 5.98 -11.94
CA ALA A 73 -0.86 6.57 -12.63
C ALA A 73 -2.09 5.64 -12.58
N VAL A 74 -1.89 4.34 -12.80
CA VAL A 74 -2.96 3.33 -12.67
C VAL A 74 -3.47 3.27 -11.22
N ALA A 75 -2.58 3.25 -10.23
CA ALA A 75 -2.96 3.27 -8.82
C ALA A 75 -3.76 4.54 -8.45
N LEU A 76 -3.37 5.70 -8.97
CA LEU A 76 -4.07 6.96 -8.78
C LEU A 76 -5.48 6.91 -9.39
N VAL A 77 -5.62 6.37 -10.61
CA VAL A 77 -6.94 6.19 -11.25
C VAL A 77 -7.83 5.31 -10.38
N VAL A 78 -7.34 4.16 -9.92
CA VAL A 78 -8.11 3.24 -9.06
C VAL A 78 -8.52 3.92 -7.74
N ASN A 79 -7.59 4.60 -7.07
CA ASN A 79 -7.87 5.30 -5.81
C ASN A 79 -8.92 6.41 -5.99
N VAL A 80 -8.82 7.18 -7.08
CA VAL A 80 -9.81 8.20 -7.42
C VAL A 80 -11.16 7.56 -7.78
N SER A 81 -11.18 6.44 -8.50
CA SER A 81 -12.42 5.70 -8.80
C SER A 81 -13.11 5.23 -7.53
N VAL A 82 -12.39 4.62 -6.58
CA VAL A 82 -12.97 4.17 -5.30
C VAL A 82 -13.48 5.36 -4.49
N LEU A 83 -12.75 6.48 -4.45
CA LEU A 83 -13.17 7.68 -3.76
C LEU A 83 -14.41 8.32 -4.40
N LEU A 84 -14.51 8.35 -5.72
CA LEU A 84 -15.67 8.85 -6.45
C LEU A 84 -16.91 7.96 -6.27
N VAL A 85 -16.73 6.63 -6.34
CA VAL A 85 -17.82 5.67 -6.07
C VAL A 85 -18.33 5.86 -4.64
N SER A 86 -17.42 5.92 -3.66
CA SER A 86 -17.76 6.19 -2.26
C SER A 86 -18.51 7.53 -2.10
N ALA A 87 -18.00 8.61 -2.70
CA ALA A 87 -18.69 9.89 -2.67
C ALA A 87 -20.09 9.83 -3.33
N ALA A 88 -20.24 9.12 -4.45
CA ALA A 88 -21.52 9.02 -5.15
C ALA A 88 -22.56 8.18 -4.38
N THR A 89 -22.13 7.10 -3.73
CA THR A 89 -23.03 6.19 -2.99
C THR A 89 -23.36 6.71 -1.58
N PHE A 90 -22.39 7.27 -0.85
CA PHE A 90 -22.56 7.63 0.56
C PHE A 90 -23.03 9.08 0.77
N HIS A 91 -22.65 10.03 -0.10
CA HIS A 91 -22.99 11.45 0.09
C HIS A 91 -24.48 11.75 -0.11
N LYS A 92 -25.24 10.86 -0.76
CA LYS A 92 -26.71 10.95 -0.85
C LYS A 92 -27.47 10.35 0.33
N GLN A 93 -26.83 9.53 1.17
CA GLN A 93 -27.50 8.80 2.26
C GLN A 93 -27.12 9.27 3.67
N GLY A 94 -26.11 10.14 3.83
CA GLY A 94 -25.76 10.72 5.14
C GLY A 94 -25.17 9.71 6.15
N ILE A 95 -24.73 8.54 5.68
CA ILE A 95 -24.21 7.46 6.52
C ILE A 95 -22.68 7.63 6.68
N THR A 96 -22.21 7.80 7.91
CA THR A 96 -20.80 7.76 8.27
C THR A 96 -20.30 6.32 8.20
N VAL A 97 -19.50 6.01 7.18
CA VAL A 97 -18.88 4.68 6.99
C VAL A 97 -17.71 4.56 7.97
N GLU A 98 -17.88 3.73 9.00
CA GLU A 98 -16.82 3.45 9.98
C GLU A 98 -16.16 2.08 9.74
N THR A 99 -16.74 1.20 8.91
CA THR A 99 -16.27 -0.19 8.78
C THR A 99 -16.21 -0.72 7.34
N LEU A 100 -15.43 -1.80 7.14
CA LEU A 100 -15.34 -2.52 5.87
C LEU A 100 -16.66 -3.23 5.51
N GLN A 101 -17.42 -3.66 6.54
CA GLN A 101 -18.75 -4.25 6.39
C GLN A 101 -19.74 -3.26 5.77
N ASP A 102 -19.72 -1.99 6.19
CA ASP A 102 -20.59 -0.95 5.62
C ASP A 102 -20.36 -0.76 4.10
N ALA A 103 -19.11 -0.93 3.64
CA ALA A 103 -18.78 -0.86 2.22
C ALA A 103 -19.30 -2.07 1.42
N HIS A 104 -19.27 -3.26 2.02
CA HIS A 104 -19.81 -4.49 1.40
C HIS A 104 -21.33 -4.42 1.27
N ASP A 105 -22.02 -4.02 2.34
CA ASP A 105 -23.48 -3.93 2.39
C ASP A 105 -24.03 -2.85 1.44
N VAL A 106 -23.31 -1.72 1.27
CA VAL A 106 -23.69 -0.70 0.29
C VAL A 106 -23.46 -1.16 -1.15
N MET A 107 -22.43 -1.97 -1.41
CA MET A 107 -22.24 -2.59 -2.72
C MET A 107 -23.38 -3.55 -3.06
N GLU A 108 -23.81 -4.36 -2.10
CA GLU A 108 -24.95 -5.28 -2.27
C GLU A 108 -26.26 -4.52 -2.56
N ARG A 109 -26.50 -3.42 -1.81
CA ARG A 109 -27.70 -2.59 -2.00
C ARG A 109 -27.70 -1.76 -3.28
N THR A 110 -26.54 -1.33 -3.76
CA THR A 110 -26.44 -0.43 -4.94
C THR A 110 -26.39 -1.19 -6.25
N LEU A 111 -25.73 -2.36 -6.29
CA LEU A 111 -25.49 -3.06 -7.56
C LEU A 111 -26.51 -4.18 -7.89
N SER A 112 -27.47 -4.49 -7.01
CA SER A 112 -28.57 -5.49 -7.19
C SER A 112 -28.14 -6.87 -7.73
N SER A 113 -26.83 -7.14 -7.79
CA SER A 113 -26.23 -8.34 -8.36
C SER A 113 -25.26 -8.92 -7.34
N GLY A 114 -25.51 -10.16 -6.90
CA GLY A 114 -24.70 -10.84 -5.88
C GLY A 114 -23.26 -11.18 -6.32
N VAL A 115 -22.84 -10.77 -7.52
CA VAL A 115 -21.51 -11.01 -8.07
C VAL A 115 -20.51 -9.94 -7.61
N ALA A 116 -20.93 -8.68 -7.50
CA ALA A 116 -20.04 -7.58 -7.14
C ALA A 116 -19.44 -7.70 -5.72
N PRO A 117 -20.22 -8.05 -4.67
CA PRO A 117 -19.66 -8.20 -3.32
C PRO A 117 -18.67 -9.37 -3.22
N ARG A 118 -18.95 -10.47 -3.94
CA ARG A 118 -18.05 -11.63 -4.02
C ARG A 118 -16.74 -11.30 -4.74
N ALA A 119 -16.81 -10.56 -5.84
CA ALA A 119 -15.65 -10.09 -6.58
C ALA A 119 -14.79 -9.14 -5.72
N PHE A 120 -15.44 -8.24 -4.97
CA PHE A 120 -14.75 -7.36 -4.02
C PHE A 120 -14.04 -8.14 -2.90
N GLY A 121 -14.72 -9.12 -2.30
CA GLY A 121 -14.12 -10.01 -1.30
C GLY A 121 -12.91 -10.78 -1.85
N MET A 122 -13.02 -11.32 -3.07
CA MET A 122 -11.92 -12.00 -3.75
C MET A 122 -10.74 -11.04 -4.01
N ALA A 123 -11.02 -9.81 -4.45
CA ALA A 123 -10.00 -8.79 -4.68
C ALA A 123 -9.26 -8.43 -3.38
N LEU A 124 -9.96 -8.29 -2.25
CA LEU A 124 -9.35 -8.05 -0.95
C LEU A 124 -8.45 -9.21 -0.49
N LEU A 125 -8.91 -10.46 -0.70
CA LEU A 125 -8.09 -11.63 -0.40
C LEU A 125 -6.82 -11.67 -1.24
N CYS A 126 -6.94 -11.44 -2.55
CA CYS A 126 -5.79 -11.36 -3.47
C CYS A 126 -4.83 -10.23 -3.06
N ALA A 127 -5.33 -9.04 -2.73
CA ALA A 127 -4.52 -7.92 -2.27
C ALA A 127 -3.74 -8.26 -0.98
N GLY A 128 -4.37 -8.97 -0.04
CA GLY A 128 -3.71 -9.43 1.19
C GLY A 128 -2.57 -10.42 0.96
N GLN A 129 -2.72 -11.32 -0.02
CA GLN A 129 -1.63 -12.23 -0.41
C GLN A 129 -0.48 -11.49 -1.09
N LEU A 130 -0.79 -10.59 -2.04
CA LEU A 130 0.21 -9.77 -2.73
C LEU A 130 1.01 -8.91 -1.74
N SER A 131 0.34 -8.27 -0.79
CA SER A 131 0.98 -7.49 0.28
C SER A 131 1.95 -8.36 1.11
N THR A 132 1.56 -9.60 1.42
CA THR A 132 2.44 -10.52 2.16
C THR A 132 3.70 -10.86 1.36
N PHE A 133 3.58 -11.13 0.05
CA PHE A 133 4.73 -11.43 -0.80
C PHE A 133 5.69 -10.23 -0.87
N THR A 134 5.20 -9.07 -1.27
CA THR A 134 6.01 -7.83 -1.39
C THR A 134 6.66 -7.46 -0.06
N GLY A 135 5.92 -7.57 1.06
CA GLY A 135 6.42 -7.30 2.40
C GLY A 135 7.55 -8.25 2.81
N THR A 136 7.47 -9.54 2.46
CA THR A 136 8.57 -10.46 2.76
C THR A 136 9.83 -10.12 1.98
N ILE A 137 9.75 -9.84 0.68
CA ILE A 137 10.94 -9.54 -0.14
C ILE A 137 11.57 -8.23 0.31
N SER A 138 10.77 -7.19 0.52
CA SER A 138 11.28 -5.91 1.03
C SER A 138 11.93 -6.05 2.42
N GLY A 139 11.30 -6.79 3.33
CA GLY A 139 11.89 -7.07 4.65
C GLY A 139 13.24 -7.79 4.56
N GLN A 140 13.44 -8.61 3.52
CA GLN A 140 14.71 -9.29 3.26
C GLN A 140 15.78 -8.29 2.80
N VAL A 141 15.42 -7.41 1.88
CA VAL A 141 16.30 -6.33 1.38
C VAL A 141 16.75 -5.43 2.52
N VAL A 142 15.81 -4.98 3.36
CA VAL A 142 16.12 -4.08 4.48
C VAL A 142 16.99 -4.79 5.52
N LEU A 143 16.66 -6.04 5.88
CA LEU A 143 17.42 -6.77 6.90
C LEU A 143 18.84 -7.09 6.44
N GLN A 144 19.04 -7.49 5.19
CA GLN A 144 20.37 -7.73 4.63
C GLN A 144 21.14 -6.43 4.42
N GLY A 145 20.48 -5.37 3.99
CA GLY A 145 21.10 -4.06 3.76
C GLY A 145 21.56 -3.36 5.04
N PHE A 146 20.72 -3.37 6.09
CA PHE A 146 21.00 -2.62 7.33
C PHE A 146 21.58 -3.46 8.46
N LEU A 147 21.11 -4.70 8.64
CA LEU A 147 21.53 -5.56 9.77
C LEU A 147 22.46 -6.71 9.33
N ASN A 148 22.62 -6.96 8.02
CA ASN A 148 23.38 -8.08 7.47
C ASN A 148 23.00 -9.47 8.05
N VAL A 149 21.75 -9.62 8.49
CA VAL A 149 21.24 -10.87 9.08
C VAL A 149 20.47 -11.68 8.04
N HIS A 150 20.74 -12.98 7.98
CA HIS A 150 20.06 -13.92 7.10
C HIS A 150 19.04 -14.75 7.88
N ILE A 151 17.76 -14.38 7.77
CA ILE A 151 16.63 -15.14 8.35
C ILE A 151 15.89 -15.84 7.22
N SER A 152 15.47 -17.09 7.44
CA SER A 152 14.64 -17.83 6.50
C SER A 152 13.33 -17.09 6.21
N THR A 153 12.89 -17.14 4.95
CA THR A 153 11.69 -16.41 4.48
C THR A 153 10.43 -16.84 5.23
N TRP A 154 10.33 -18.12 5.63
CA TRP A 154 9.19 -18.66 6.37
C TRP A 154 9.16 -18.16 7.82
N ALA A 155 10.30 -18.16 8.51
CA ALA A 155 10.36 -17.71 9.90
C ALA A 155 10.07 -16.21 9.97
N ARG A 156 10.63 -15.41 9.03
CA ARG A 156 10.30 -13.99 8.92
C ARG A 156 8.81 -13.78 8.69
N ARG A 157 8.19 -14.51 7.75
CA ARG A 157 6.76 -14.40 7.46
C ARG A 157 5.88 -14.72 8.66
N LEU A 158 6.24 -15.74 9.44
CA LEU A 158 5.51 -16.07 10.67
C LEU A 158 5.67 -14.97 11.71
N VAL A 159 6.90 -14.56 12.02
CA VAL A 159 7.16 -13.52 13.03
C VAL A 159 6.44 -12.23 12.69
N THR A 160 6.52 -11.73 11.45
CA THR A 160 5.86 -10.48 11.06
C THR A 160 4.34 -10.61 11.02
N ARG A 161 3.78 -11.76 10.62
CA ARG A 161 2.32 -11.99 10.68
C ARG A 161 1.82 -12.10 12.12
N THR A 162 2.50 -12.85 12.97
CA THR A 162 2.12 -12.99 14.38
C THR A 162 2.19 -11.64 15.08
N ALA A 163 3.25 -10.87 14.83
CA ALA A 163 3.41 -9.52 15.37
C ALA A 163 2.32 -8.54 14.87
N ALA A 164 1.75 -8.75 13.68
CA ALA A 164 0.66 -7.92 13.17
C ALA A 164 -0.73 -8.40 13.65
N ILE A 165 -0.97 -9.71 13.66
CA ILE A 165 -2.29 -10.30 13.96
C ILE A 165 -2.56 -10.30 15.47
N VAL A 166 -1.56 -10.59 16.30
CA VAL A 166 -1.77 -10.69 17.76
C VAL A 166 -2.26 -9.37 18.36
N PRO A 167 -1.62 -8.20 18.10
CA PRO A 167 -2.12 -6.93 18.63
C PRO A 167 -3.52 -6.60 18.11
N ALA A 168 -3.77 -6.84 16.82
CA ALA A 168 -5.08 -6.61 16.22
C ALA A 168 -6.18 -7.48 16.85
N ALA A 169 -5.90 -8.78 17.08
CA ALA A 169 -6.83 -9.71 17.70
C ALA A 169 -7.11 -9.37 19.17
N VAL A 170 -6.08 -8.97 19.93
CA VAL A 170 -6.24 -8.54 21.33
C VAL A 170 -7.05 -7.25 21.41
N LEU A 171 -6.75 -6.25 20.56
CA LEU A 171 -7.51 -5.00 20.50
C LEU A 171 -8.98 -5.25 20.13
N GLN A 172 -9.23 -6.12 19.16
CA GLN A 172 -10.58 -6.51 18.77
C GLN A 172 -11.34 -7.16 19.92
N TYR A 173 -10.70 -8.07 20.65
CA TYR A 173 -11.32 -8.78 21.77
C TYR A 173 -11.67 -7.85 22.93
N LEU A 174 -10.81 -6.86 23.22
CA LEU A 174 -10.98 -5.95 24.36
C LEU A 174 -11.90 -4.75 24.07
N TRP A 175 -11.82 -4.17 22.87
CA TRP A 175 -12.45 -2.88 22.56
C TRP A 175 -13.37 -2.87 21.32
N GLY A 176 -13.52 -4.00 20.61
CA GLY A 176 -14.43 -4.14 19.47
C GLY A 176 -14.03 -3.36 18.21
N ASP A 177 -14.93 -3.32 17.22
CA ASP A 177 -14.63 -2.88 15.83
C ASP A 177 -14.10 -1.45 15.71
N LYS A 178 -14.60 -0.52 16.54
CA LYS A 178 -14.21 0.90 16.47
C LYS A 178 -12.74 1.12 16.87
N ALA A 179 -12.19 0.29 17.75
CA ALA A 179 -10.79 0.39 18.17
C ALA A 179 -9.83 -0.17 17.11
N THR A 180 -10.23 -1.26 16.45
CA THR A 180 -9.47 -1.86 15.34
C THR A 180 -9.33 -0.89 14.17
N TYR A 181 -10.39 -0.16 13.84
CA TYR A 181 -10.33 0.88 12.81
C TYR A 181 -9.36 2.02 13.16
N LYS A 182 -9.42 2.54 14.39
CA LYS A 182 -8.47 3.56 14.85
C LYS A 182 -7.02 3.05 14.83
N PHE A 183 -6.81 1.80 15.20
CA PHE A 183 -5.49 1.16 15.14
C PHE A 183 -4.96 1.10 13.70
N LEU A 184 -5.80 0.74 12.73
CA LEU A 184 -5.43 0.76 11.31
C LEU A 184 -5.05 2.17 10.83
N LEU A 185 -5.80 3.19 11.22
CA LEU A 185 -5.45 4.59 10.90
C LEU A 185 -4.12 5.00 11.51
N ILE A 186 -3.87 4.65 12.78
CA ILE A 186 -2.61 4.96 13.46
C ILE A 186 -1.44 4.25 12.76
N ALA A 187 -1.61 2.99 12.34
CA ALA A 187 -0.57 2.26 11.61
C ALA A 187 -0.22 2.95 10.27
N GLN A 188 -1.22 3.47 9.56
CA GLN A 188 -1.00 4.25 8.33
C GLN A 188 -0.30 5.58 8.59
N VAL A 189 -0.63 6.27 9.69
CA VAL A 189 0.05 7.50 10.09
C VAL A 189 1.51 7.22 10.47
N ALA A 190 1.78 6.12 11.16
CA ALA A 190 3.14 5.70 11.50
C ALA A 190 3.99 5.47 10.23
N LEU A 191 3.41 4.84 9.20
CA LEU A 191 4.06 4.68 7.89
C LEU A 191 4.35 6.03 7.23
N ALA A 192 3.40 6.98 7.28
CA ALA A 192 3.60 8.33 6.73
C ALA A 192 4.75 9.06 7.43
N LEU A 193 4.86 8.92 8.75
CA LEU A 193 5.90 9.56 9.54
C LEU A 193 7.30 8.95 9.29
N GLN A 194 7.36 7.71 8.80
CA GLN A 194 8.60 7.05 8.44
C GLN A 194 9.17 7.55 7.10
N LEU A 195 8.33 8.07 6.20
CA LEU A 195 8.74 8.55 4.86
C LEU A 195 9.94 9.51 4.86
N PRO A 196 9.99 10.60 5.66
CA PRO A 196 11.12 11.52 5.66
C PRO A 196 12.44 10.92 6.18
N VAL A 197 12.39 9.79 6.90
CA VAL A 197 13.60 9.09 7.34
C VAL A 197 14.11 8.12 6.26
N THR A 198 13.22 7.71 5.34
CA THR A 198 13.52 6.74 4.27
C THR A 198 13.83 7.38 2.91
N LEU A 199 13.38 8.61 2.69
CA LEU A 199 13.70 9.48 1.53
C LEU A 199 15.07 10.15 1.73
#